data_AF-A0A927KVA8-F1
#
_entry.id   AF-A0A927KVA8-F1
#
_cell.length_a   1.000
_cell.length_b   1.000
_cell.length_c   1.000
_cell.angle_alpha   90.00
_cell.angle_beta   90.00
_cell.angle_gamma   90.00
#
_symmetry.space_group_name_H-M   'P 1'
#
loop_
_entity.id
_entity.type
_entity.pdbx_description
1 polymer ?
#
loop_
_entity_poly.entity_id
_entity_poly.type
_entity_poly.pdbx_seq_one_letter_code
_entity_poly.pdbx_strand_id
1 'polypeptide(L)'
;MRPSSTLFSAAVLSSAASLFFVTAPAHAQNDDFHLAYHVERTPSEKLSIETCGSVVTAAAQKVGLNVGSQNFPGQLVLVSGGLKGKGAFVVQCISVEDITVSVVQGIDYSQQKGALGNFADNVYEELKAAAN
;
A
#
# COMPACT_ATOMS: atom_id res chain seq x y z
N MET A 1 3.77 -33.58 -76.42
CA MET A 1 2.63 -32.86 -77.03
C MET A 1 2.20 -31.76 -76.07
N ARG A 2 2.29 -30.49 -76.51
CA ARG A 2 1.60 -29.33 -75.90
C ARG A 2 0.15 -29.28 -76.40
N PRO A 3 -0.77 -28.66 -75.64
CA PRO A 3 -1.29 -27.33 -76.02
C PRO A 3 -1.25 -26.35 -74.82
N SER A 4 -0.81 -25.10 -74.96
CA SER A 4 -1.43 -23.90 -75.57
C SER A 4 -2.43 -23.17 -74.66
N SER A 5 -2.04 -21.93 -74.35
CA SER A 5 -2.72 -20.82 -73.66
C SER A 5 -4.15 -20.55 -74.17
N THR A 6 -5.07 -19.86 -73.48
CA THR A 6 -5.09 -18.39 -73.23
C THR A 6 -6.37 -17.99 -72.45
N LEU A 7 -6.39 -16.76 -71.90
CA LEU A 7 -7.52 -15.85 -71.53
C LEU A 7 -7.92 -15.85 -70.04
N PHE A 8 -7.50 -14.83 -69.26
CA PHE A 8 -8.02 -13.45 -69.11
C PHE A 8 -9.24 -13.31 -68.19
N SER A 9 -9.08 -12.37 -67.23
CA SER A 9 -10.12 -11.64 -66.48
C SER A 9 -10.87 -12.38 -65.37
N ALA A 10 -10.61 -12.01 -64.11
CA ALA A 10 -11.34 -10.93 -63.44
C ALA A 10 -10.94 -10.86 -61.97
N ALA A 11 -10.63 -9.65 -61.52
CA ALA A 11 -10.34 -9.30 -60.14
C ALA A 11 -11.51 -9.59 -59.20
N VAL A 12 -11.25 -10.12 -57.99
CA VAL A 12 -12.11 -9.89 -56.83
C VAL A 12 -11.26 -9.84 -55.54
N LEU A 13 -11.04 -8.60 -55.11
CA LEU A 13 -11.13 -8.05 -53.75
C LEU A 13 -10.37 -8.70 -52.58
N SER A 14 -9.40 -7.92 -52.10
CA SER A 14 -9.13 -7.53 -50.71
C SER A 14 -9.99 -8.16 -49.62
N SER A 15 -9.33 -8.80 -48.65
CA SER A 15 -9.84 -8.93 -47.29
C SER A 15 -8.69 -8.74 -46.32
N ALA A 16 -8.39 -7.47 -46.01
CA ALA A 16 -7.61 -7.12 -44.83
C ALA A 16 -8.53 -7.32 -43.61
N ALA A 17 -8.40 -8.48 -42.96
CA ALA A 17 -9.05 -8.74 -41.69
C ALA A 17 -8.35 -7.91 -40.60
N SER A 18 -8.85 -6.70 -40.36
CA SER A 18 -8.49 -5.89 -39.19
C SER A 18 -9.00 -6.62 -37.94
N LEU A 19 -8.11 -7.36 -37.27
CA LEU A 19 -8.32 -7.83 -35.91
C LEU A 19 -8.31 -6.60 -34.99
N PHE A 20 -9.50 -6.00 -34.82
CA PHE A 20 -9.75 -5.11 -33.69
C PHE A 20 -9.71 -5.96 -32.42
N PHE A 21 -8.52 -6.05 -31.82
CA PHE A 21 -8.39 -6.43 -30.42
C PHE A 21 -9.12 -5.36 -29.60
N VAL A 22 -10.36 -5.63 -29.24
CA VAL A 22 -11.06 -4.89 -28.19
C VAL A 22 -10.29 -5.18 -26.91
N THR A 23 -9.34 -4.32 -26.56
CA THR A 23 -8.81 -4.26 -25.20
C THR A 23 -9.98 -3.86 -24.32
N ALA A 24 -10.62 -4.84 -23.68
CA ALA A 24 -11.57 -4.54 -22.63
C ALA A 24 -10.87 -3.61 -21.61
N PRO A 25 -11.52 -2.54 -21.14
CA PRO A 25 -10.94 -1.73 -20.08
C PRO A 25 -10.64 -2.65 -18.90
N ALA A 26 -9.38 -2.73 -18.51
CA ALA A 26 -9.03 -3.30 -17.22
C ALA A 26 -9.72 -2.43 -16.17
N HIS A 27 -10.78 -2.96 -15.56
CA HIS A 27 -11.36 -2.33 -14.38
C HIS A 27 -10.25 -2.27 -13.34
N ALA A 28 -9.76 -1.07 -13.05
CA ALA A 28 -8.94 -0.81 -11.87
C ALA A 28 -9.70 -1.40 -10.67
N GLN A 29 -8.99 -2.15 -9.83
CA GLN A 29 -9.55 -2.84 -8.68
C GLN A 29 -10.40 -1.84 -7.89
N ASN A 30 -11.70 -2.10 -7.79
CA ASN A 30 -12.63 -1.33 -6.99
C ASN A 30 -12.09 -1.36 -5.54
N ASP A 31 -11.95 -0.21 -4.89
CA ASP A 31 -11.23 -0.09 -3.61
C ASP A 31 -11.85 -1.00 -2.53
N ASP A 32 -11.37 -2.24 -2.40
CA ASP A 32 -11.89 -3.20 -1.40
C ASP A 32 -11.47 -2.84 0.03
N PHE A 33 -10.65 -1.79 0.18
CA PHE A 33 -10.07 -1.34 1.44
C PHE A 33 -9.92 0.18 1.49
N HIS A 34 -9.80 0.71 2.70
CA HIS A 34 -9.46 2.10 2.98
C HIS A 34 -8.06 2.14 3.58
N LEU A 35 -7.22 3.07 3.09
CA LEU A 35 -5.87 3.29 3.60
C LEU A 35 -5.77 4.68 4.24
N ALA A 36 -5.54 4.71 5.55
CA ALA A 36 -5.00 5.90 6.22
C ALA A 36 -3.47 5.82 6.21
N TYR A 37 -2.81 6.90 5.81
CA TYR A 37 -1.37 6.94 5.61
C TYR A 37 -0.78 8.24 6.13
N HIS A 38 0.18 8.16 7.04
CA HIS A 38 0.87 9.31 7.61
C HIS A 38 2.38 9.09 7.60
N VAL A 39 3.14 10.17 7.41
CA VAL A 39 4.60 10.16 7.51
C VAL A 39 5.02 11.37 8.31
N GLU A 40 5.85 11.15 9.33
CA GLU A 40 6.46 12.21 10.14
C GLU A 40 7.98 12.05 10.14
N ARG A 41 8.68 13.19 10.23
CA ARG A 41 10.15 13.25 10.33
C ARG A 41 10.51 13.99 11.61
N THR A 42 11.08 13.28 12.56
CA THR A 42 11.40 13.84 13.88
C THR A 42 12.90 13.71 14.15
N PRO A 43 13.57 14.76 14.67
CA PRO A 43 14.94 14.63 15.15
C PRO A 43 15.07 13.46 16.15
N SER A 44 16.08 12.61 15.99
CA SER A 44 16.28 11.41 16.80
C SER A 44 16.54 11.72 18.28
N GLU A 45 17.04 12.93 18.55
CA GLU A 45 17.19 13.49 19.90
C GLU A 45 15.84 13.75 20.61
N LYS A 46 14.76 13.92 19.85
CA LYS A 46 13.40 14.10 20.38
C LYS A 46 12.60 12.82 20.40
N LEU A 47 12.81 11.94 19.41
CA LEU A 47 12.13 10.66 19.32
C LEU A 47 13.04 9.62 18.68
N SER A 48 13.48 8.62 19.44
CA SER A 48 14.25 7.49 18.89
C SER A 48 13.35 6.47 18.19
N ILE A 49 13.91 5.62 17.34
CA ILE A 49 13.15 4.54 16.68
C ILE A 49 12.57 3.53 17.70
N GLU A 50 13.25 3.28 18.80
CA GLU A 50 12.78 2.41 19.89
C GLU A 50 11.62 3.05 20.64
N THR A 51 11.70 4.35 20.90
CA THR A 51 10.64 5.10 21.58
C THR A 51 9.40 5.18 20.69
N CYS A 52 9.58 5.48 19.41
CA CYS A 52 8.53 5.42 18.39
C CYS A 52 7.83 4.04 18.39
N GLY A 53 8.58 2.95 18.29
CA GLY A 53 7.99 1.61 18.29
C GLY A 53 7.28 1.24 19.60
N SER A 54 7.80 1.70 20.74
CA SER A 54 7.18 1.51 22.06
C SER A 54 5.85 2.25 22.16
N VAL A 55 5.79 3.52 21.73
CA VAL A 55 4.57 4.33 21.69
C VAL A 55 3.49 3.64 20.87
N VAL A 56 3.83 3.19 19.66
CA VAL A 56 2.87 2.49 18.78
C VAL A 56 2.37 1.19 19.42
N THR A 57 3.28 0.42 20.03
CA THR A 57 2.93 -0.85 20.68
C THR A 57 1.96 -0.62 21.85
N ALA A 58 2.25 0.39 22.69
CA ALA A 58 1.41 0.77 23.80
C ALA A 58 0.03 1.28 23.33
N ALA A 59 0.00 2.10 22.28
CA ALA A 59 -1.23 2.59 21.67
C ALA A 59 -2.11 1.42 21.18
N ALA A 60 -1.52 0.45 20.47
CA ALA A 60 -2.22 -0.71 19.96
C ALA A 60 -2.79 -1.59 21.09
N GLN A 61 -2.00 -1.84 22.14
CA GLN A 61 -2.44 -2.60 23.32
C GLN A 61 -3.59 -1.90 24.06
N LYS A 62 -3.50 -0.58 24.21
CA LYS A 62 -4.52 0.25 24.88
C LYS A 62 -5.90 0.14 24.21
N VAL A 63 -5.94 -0.02 22.90
CA VAL A 63 -7.19 -0.19 22.13
C VAL A 63 -7.52 -1.66 21.85
N GLY A 64 -6.79 -2.61 22.46
CA GLY A 64 -7.08 -4.04 22.38
C GLY A 64 -6.76 -4.68 21.02
N LEU A 65 -5.87 -4.08 20.22
CA LEU A 65 -5.44 -4.66 18.95
C LEU A 65 -4.41 -5.79 19.18
N ASN A 66 -4.45 -6.82 18.34
CA ASN A 66 -3.32 -7.75 18.24
C ASN A 66 -2.13 -6.96 17.70
N VAL A 67 -0.97 -7.06 18.34
CA VAL A 67 0.23 -6.33 17.94
C VAL A 67 1.47 -7.20 18.11
N GLY A 68 2.38 -7.09 17.14
CA GLY A 68 3.73 -7.61 17.19
C GLY A 68 4.72 -6.52 16.80
N SER A 69 5.92 -6.58 17.38
CA SER A 69 7.03 -5.68 17.07
C SER A 69 8.25 -6.49 16.66
N GLN A 70 8.93 -6.03 15.61
CA GLN A 70 10.20 -6.54 15.14
C GLN A 70 11.22 -5.40 15.22
N ASN A 71 12.36 -5.68 15.85
CA ASN A 71 13.42 -4.70 16.03
C ASN A 71 14.63 -5.09 15.16
N PHE A 72 15.07 -4.13 14.34
CA PHE A 72 16.31 -4.16 13.57
C PHE A 72 17.21 -3.05 14.12
N PRO A 73 18.11 -3.37 15.07
CA PRO A 73 18.82 -2.37 15.86
C PRO A 73 19.52 -1.31 15.01
N GLY A 74 19.29 -0.03 15.36
CA GLY A 74 19.88 1.12 14.69
C GLY A 74 19.37 1.40 13.27
N GLN A 75 18.33 0.69 12.81
CA GLN A 75 17.82 0.83 11.44
C GLN A 75 16.30 1.00 11.40
N LEU A 76 15.57 0.09 12.05
CA LEU A 76 14.12 0.01 11.90
C LEU A 76 13.48 -0.67 13.11
N VAL A 77 12.38 -0.10 13.59
CA VAL A 77 11.39 -0.84 14.38
C VAL A 77 10.09 -0.94 13.57
N LEU A 78 9.65 -2.18 13.32
CA LEU A 78 8.41 -2.48 12.60
C LEU A 78 7.38 -2.96 13.61
N VAL A 79 6.29 -2.20 13.77
CA VAL A 79 5.14 -2.59 14.58
C VAL A 79 3.98 -2.88 13.66
N SER A 80 3.37 -4.05 13.79
CA SER A 80 2.26 -4.45 12.93
C SER A 80 1.22 -5.21 13.72
N GLY A 81 -0.02 -5.19 13.24
CA GLY A 81 -1.12 -5.76 13.98
C GLY A 81 -2.46 -5.57 13.30
N GLY A 82 -3.53 -5.74 14.06
CA GLY A 82 -4.88 -5.41 13.60
C GLY A 82 -6.00 -6.26 14.18
N LEU A 83 -7.10 -6.31 13.42
CA LEU A 83 -8.33 -6.98 13.77
C LEU A 83 -8.68 -8.00 12.69
N LYS A 84 -8.75 -9.28 13.09
CA LYS A 84 -9.01 -10.39 12.18
C LYS A 84 -10.28 -10.15 11.36
N GLY A 85 -10.14 -10.15 10.03
CA GLY A 85 -11.25 -9.95 9.09
C GLY A 85 -11.79 -8.52 9.01
N LYS A 86 -11.15 -7.55 9.67
CA LYS A 86 -11.55 -6.13 9.64
C LYS A 86 -10.46 -5.21 9.10
N GLY A 87 -9.20 -5.54 9.34
CA GLY A 87 -8.10 -4.75 8.84
C GLY A 87 -6.78 -5.03 9.54
N ALA A 88 -5.75 -4.35 9.07
CA ALA A 88 -4.40 -4.41 9.62
C ALA A 88 -3.82 -3.01 9.78
N PHE A 89 -2.75 -2.89 10.56
CA PHE A 89 -1.91 -1.71 10.57
C PHE A 89 -0.44 -2.11 10.48
N VAL A 90 0.36 -1.19 9.95
CA VAL A 90 1.80 -1.28 9.91
C VAL A 90 2.37 0.09 10.26
N VAL A 91 3.33 0.12 11.18
CA VAL A 91 4.11 1.31 11.50
C VAL A 91 5.59 0.98 11.41
N GLN A 92 6.32 1.80 10.68
CA GLN A 92 7.76 1.70 10.51
C GLN A 92 8.42 2.92 11.13
N CYS A 93 9.22 2.71 12.17
CA CYS A 93 10.08 3.72 12.77
C CYS A 93 11.50 3.52 12.23
N ILE A 94 11.91 4.33 11.26
CA ILE A 94 13.12 4.16 10.46
C ILE A 94 14.16 5.19 10.91
N SER A 95 15.40 4.76 11.12
CA SER A 95 16.52 5.67 11.35
C SER A 95 17.09 6.11 10.00
N VAL A 96 17.18 7.43 9.81
CA VAL A 96 17.79 8.06 8.64
C VAL A 96 18.67 9.20 9.15
N GLU A 97 19.98 8.97 9.21
CA GLU A 97 20.95 9.92 9.78
C GLU A 97 20.55 10.31 11.23
N ASP A 98 20.32 11.60 11.49
CA ASP A 98 19.86 12.14 12.77
C ASP A 98 18.33 12.24 12.87
N ILE A 99 17.59 11.67 11.93
CA ILE A 99 16.11 11.69 11.87
C ILE A 99 15.52 10.30 12.11
N THR A 100 14.49 10.26 12.94
CA THR A 100 13.52 9.16 13.01
C THR A 100 12.37 9.48 12.06
N VAL A 101 12.17 8.63 11.05
CA VAL A 101 11.00 8.68 10.16
C VAL A 101 9.97 7.69 10.64
N SER A 102 8.76 8.14 10.96
CA SER A 102 7.65 7.24 11.26
C SER A 102 6.67 7.19 10.10
N VAL A 103 6.49 6.02 9.50
CA VAL A 103 5.46 5.75 8.48
C VAL A 103 4.33 4.97 9.14
N VAL A 104 3.12 5.53 9.21
CA VAL A 104 1.96 4.93 9.86
C VAL A 104 0.91 4.58 8.81
N GLN A 105 0.50 3.33 8.76
CA GLN A 105 -0.49 2.82 7.80
C GLN A 105 -1.60 2.08 8.53
N GLY A 106 -2.84 2.52 8.36
CA GLY A 106 -4.04 1.83 8.82
C GLY A 106 -4.84 1.34 7.62
N ILE A 107 -5.11 0.05 7.55
CA ILE A 107 -5.79 -0.60 6.43
C ILE A 107 -7.09 -1.20 6.94
N ASP A 108 -8.23 -0.63 6.57
CA ASP A 108 -9.54 -1.22 6.84
C ASP A 108 -10.00 -2.02 5.62
N TYR A 109 -10.44 -3.26 5.80
CA TYR A 109 -10.97 -4.12 4.72
C TYR A 109 -12.43 -3.75 4.40
N SER A 110 -12.63 -2.47 4.14
CA SER A 110 -13.85 -1.83 3.67
C SER A 110 -13.51 -0.51 3.01
N GLN A 111 -14.35 -0.03 2.10
CA GLN A 111 -14.17 1.28 1.45
C GLN A 111 -14.13 2.48 2.40
N GLN A 112 -14.78 2.34 3.57
CA GLN A 112 -14.88 3.41 4.55
C GLN A 112 -13.76 3.30 5.57
N LYS A 113 -13.32 4.46 6.06
CA LYS A 113 -12.41 4.53 7.20
C LYS A 113 -13.04 3.86 8.41
N GLY A 114 -12.34 2.88 8.95
CA GLY A 114 -12.78 2.10 10.10
C GLY A 114 -11.85 2.28 11.29
N ALA A 115 -11.79 1.24 12.12
CA ALA A 115 -11.00 1.25 13.35
C ALA A 115 -9.50 1.37 13.08
N LEU A 116 -8.98 0.78 11.99
CA LEU A 116 -7.55 0.78 11.70
C LEU A 116 -7.11 2.13 11.14
N GLY A 117 -7.93 2.76 10.30
CA GLY A 117 -7.69 4.12 9.86
C GLY A 117 -7.74 5.14 11.00
N ASN A 118 -8.70 4.99 11.92
CA ASN A 118 -8.77 5.86 13.12
C ASN A 118 -7.59 5.61 14.07
N PHE A 119 -7.16 4.36 14.21
CA PHE A 119 -5.95 4.03 14.96
C PHE A 119 -4.72 4.70 14.35
N ALA A 120 -4.56 4.68 13.02
CA ALA A 120 -3.44 5.34 12.35
C ALA A 120 -3.38 6.85 12.61
N ASP A 121 -4.53 7.56 12.59
CA ASP A 121 -4.58 8.98 12.96
C ASP A 121 -4.15 9.22 14.40
N ASN A 122 -4.67 8.40 15.33
CA ASN A 122 -4.35 8.55 16.75
C ASN A 122 -2.86 8.30 17.01
N VAL A 123 -2.28 7.26 16.41
CA VAL A 123 -0.84 6.98 16.52
C VAL A 123 -0.02 8.12 15.95
N TYR A 124 -0.41 8.71 14.82
CA TYR A 124 0.30 9.85 14.25
C TYR A 124 0.33 11.04 15.22
N GLU A 125 -0.80 11.37 15.86
CA GLU A 125 -0.83 12.43 16.86
C GLU A 125 -0.07 12.08 18.15
N GLU A 126 -0.12 10.82 18.61
CA GLU A 126 0.66 10.37 19.77
C GLU A 126 2.17 10.43 19.51
N LEU A 127 2.63 10.09 18.31
CA LEU A 127 4.04 10.19 17.92
C LEU A 127 4.50 11.66 17.86
N LYS A 128 3.67 12.56 17.32
CA LYS A 128 3.94 14.00 17.36
C LYS A 128 3.98 14.53 18.78
N ALA A 129 3.10 14.06 19.66
CA ALA A 129 3.09 14.45 21.06
C ALA A 129 4.34 13.95 21.80
N ALA A 130 4.79 12.73 21.53
CA ALA A 130 6.00 12.14 22.12
C ALA A 130 7.30 12.82 21.67
N ALA A 131 7.25 13.58 20.57
CA ALA A 131 8.36 14.35 20.03
C ALA A 131 8.51 15.77 20.62
N ASN A 132 7.63 16.19 21.53
CA ASN A 132 7.62 17.54 22.11
C ASN A 132 8.22 17.61 23.51
#